data_AF-A0A4Y9J8N6-F1
#
_entry.id   AF-A0A4Y9J8N6-F1
#
_cell.length_a   1.000
_cell.length_b   1.000
_cell.length_c   1.000
_cell.angle_alpha   90.00
_cell.angle_beta   90.00
_cell.angle_gamma   90.00
#
_symmetry.space_group_name_H-M   'P 1'
#
loop_
_entity.id
_entity.type
_entity.pdbx_description
1 polymer ?
#
loop_
_entity_poly.entity_id
_entity_poly.type
_entity_poly.pdbx_seq_one_letter_code
_entity_poly.pdbx_strand_id
1 'polypeptide(L)'
;NWALVPVIAIITAIGVYAVHATTFDLFLMVGIGIFGYILRKLDFPLSPVLLGFILGGLMEQNLRRALSISNGDLQILWSSPITFGVWVLTALMLAFPLIRIYRKRALQRRAVADV
;
A
#
# COMPACT_ATOMS: atom_id res chain seq x y z
N ASN A 1 -22.42 3.15 -22.70
CA ASN A 1 -21.48 2.84 -21.60
C ASN A 1 -21.68 1.48 -20.91
N TRP A 2 -22.71 0.69 -21.26
CA TRP A 2 -23.01 -0.59 -20.56
C TRP A 2 -22.22 -1.79 -21.10
N ALA A 3 -21.75 -1.72 -22.35
CA ALA A 3 -20.97 -2.78 -22.98
C ALA A 3 -19.49 -2.82 -22.55
N LEU A 4 -18.94 -1.74 -21.97
CA LEU A 4 -17.52 -1.69 -21.59
C LEU A 4 -17.21 -2.65 -20.45
N VAL A 5 -18.06 -2.71 -19.43
CA VAL A 5 -17.88 -3.59 -18.26
C VAL A 5 -17.81 -5.07 -18.64
N PRO A 6 -18.78 -5.65 -19.39
CA PRO A 6 -18.71 -7.04 -19.79
C PRO A 6 -17.56 -7.32 -20.77
N VAL A 7 -17.23 -6.40 -21.67
CA VAL A 7 -16.10 -6.58 -22.60
C VAL A 7 -14.77 -6.62 -21.83
N ILE A 8 -14.55 -5.70 -20.90
CA ILE A 8 -13.35 -5.69 -20.05
C ILE A 8 -13.28 -6.97 -19.21
N ALA A 9 -14.40 -7.42 -18.64
CA ALA A 9 -14.45 -8.66 -17.86
C ALA A 9 -14.08 -9.89 -18.68
N ILE A 10 -14.61 -10.02 -19.91
CA ILE A 10 -14.27 -11.12 -20.83
C ILE A 10 -12.80 -11.08 -21.23
N ILE A 11 -12.29 -9.91 -21.64
CA ILE A 11 -10.89 -9.76 -22.07
C ILE A 11 -9.93 -10.07 -20.91
N THR A 12 -10.22 -9.59 -19.70
CA THR A 12 -9.39 -9.87 -18.51
C THR A 12 -9.44 -11.33 -18.09
N ALA A 13 -10.60 -11.98 -18.15
CA ALA A 13 -10.74 -13.42 -17.89
C ALA A 13 -9.91 -14.26 -18.86
N ILE A 14 -9.98 -13.95 -20.17
CA ILE A 14 -9.16 -14.60 -21.19
C ILE A 14 -7.67 -14.34 -20.92
N GLY A 15 -7.30 -13.10 -20.60
CA GLY A 15 -5.92 -12.71 -20.30
C GLY A 15 -5.32 -13.49 -19.14
N VAL A 16 -6.05 -13.63 -18.02
CA VAL A 16 -5.58 -14.40 -16.85
C VAL A 16 -5.44 -15.88 -17.18
N TYR A 17 -6.44 -16.45 -17.86
CA TYR A 17 -6.40 -17.86 -18.25
C TYR A 17 -5.25 -18.16 -19.25
N ALA A 18 -4.89 -17.21 -20.10
CA ALA A 18 -3.82 -17.39 -21.08
C ALA A 18 -2.41 -17.50 -20.48
N VAL A 19 -2.15 -16.91 -19.30
CA VAL A 19 -0.79 -16.90 -18.70
C VAL A 19 -0.41 -18.27 -18.13
N HIS A 20 -1.32 -18.90 -17.42
CA HIS A 20 -1.04 -20.10 -16.64
C HIS A 20 -1.96 -21.29 -16.97
N ALA A 21 -2.98 -21.09 -17.81
CA ALA A 21 -3.98 -22.11 -18.18
C ALA A 21 -4.62 -22.84 -16.99
N THR A 22 -4.61 -22.22 -15.79
CA THR A 22 -5.21 -22.78 -14.59
C THR A 22 -6.58 -22.17 -14.32
N THR A 23 -7.52 -23.00 -13.88
CA THR A 23 -8.84 -22.52 -13.41
C THR A 23 -8.72 -21.81 -12.05
N PHE A 24 -7.67 -22.12 -11.28
CA PHE A 24 -7.41 -21.48 -9.99
C PHE A 24 -7.19 -19.96 -10.15
N ASP A 25 -6.40 -19.55 -11.14
CA ASP A 25 -6.14 -18.12 -11.38
C ASP A 25 -7.41 -17.37 -11.80
N LEU A 26 -8.34 -18.05 -12.46
CA LEU A 26 -9.64 -17.49 -12.79
C LEU A 26 -10.50 -17.24 -11.54
N PHE A 27 -10.54 -18.19 -10.61
CA PHE A 27 -11.20 -17.98 -9.30
C PHE A 27 -10.50 -16.90 -8.48
N LEU A 28 -9.17 -16.86 -8.51
CA LEU A 28 -8.38 -15.83 -7.81
C LEU A 28 -8.65 -14.44 -8.38
N MET A 29 -8.71 -14.29 -9.71
CA MET A 29 -9.07 -13.05 -10.38
C MET A 29 -10.43 -12.54 -9.90
N VAL A 30 -11.45 -13.42 -9.87
CA VAL A 30 -12.79 -13.05 -9.39
C VAL A 30 -12.74 -12.68 -7.91
N GLY A 31 -12.01 -13.44 -7.08
CA GLY A 31 -11.82 -13.14 -5.65
C GLY A 31 -11.17 -11.78 -5.40
N ILE A 32 -10.08 -11.46 -6.11
CA ILE A 32 -9.41 -10.16 -6.03
C ILE A 32 -10.30 -9.04 -6.58
N GLY A 33 -11.07 -9.30 -7.63
CA GLY A 33 -12.05 -8.34 -8.16
C GLY A 33 -13.14 -7.99 -7.13
N ILE A 34 -13.69 -8.99 -6.44
CA ILE A 34 -14.65 -8.79 -5.35
C ILE A 34 -13.99 -8.05 -4.18
N PHE A 35 -12.78 -8.43 -3.79
CA PHE A 35 -12.02 -7.74 -2.75
C PHE A 35 -11.81 -6.26 -3.10
N GLY A 36 -11.38 -5.95 -4.32
CA GLY A 36 -11.25 -4.57 -4.82
C GLY A 36 -12.56 -3.80 -4.81
N TYR A 37 -13.69 -4.45 -5.12
CA TYR A 37 -15.02 -3.84 -5.00
C TYR A 37 -15.38 -3.54 -3.54
N ILE A 38 -15.07 -4.43 -2.59
CA ILE A 38 -15.27 -4.20 -1.15
C ILE A 38 -14.44 -3.00 -0.69
N LEU A 39 -13.16 -2.93 -1.07
CA LEU A 39 -12.28 -1.81 -0.72
C LEU A 39 -12.85 -0.49 -1.25
N ARG A 40 -13.36 -0.49 -2.48
CA ARG A 40 -14.01 0.67 -3.07
C ARG A 40 -15.28 1.07 -2.32
N LYS A 41 -16.05 0.09 -1.83
CA LYS A 41 -17.28 0.33 -1.06
C LYS A 41 -16.99 0.87 0.34
N LEU A 42 -15.84 0.57 0.91
CA LEU A 42 -15.35 1.10 2.18
C LEU A 42 -14.68 2.47 2.05
N ASP A 43 -14.83 3.14 0.89
CA ASP A 43 -14.19 4.41 0.55
C ASP A 43 -12.66 4.41 0.69
N PHE A 44 -12.03 3.23 0.64
CA PHE A 44 -10.58 3.17 0.54
C PHE A 44 -10.15 3.64 -0.84
N PRO A 45 -9.23 4.63 -0.92
CA PRO A 45 -8.69 5.04 -2.20
C PRO A 45 -7.87 3.88 -2.78
N LEU A 46 -8.20 3.44 -4.00
CA LEU A 46 -7.46 2.37 -4.66
C LEU A 46 -6.02 2.78 -4.99
N SER A 47 -5.76 4.08 -5.22
CA SER A 47 -4.44 4.56 -5.63
C SER A 47 -3.35 4.30 -4.57
N PRO A 48 -3.56 4.61 -3.27
CA PRO A 48 -2.60 4.24 -2.22
C PRO A 48 -2.42 2.73 -2.04
N VAL A 49 -3.46 1.92 -2.25
CA VAL A 49 -3.36 0.45 -2.17
C VAL A 49 -2.44 -0.09 -3.27
N LEU A 50 -2.64 0.37 -4.51
CA LEU A 50 -1.78 0.02 -5.63
C LEU A 50 -0.34 0.51 -5.42
N LEU A 51 -0.17 1.73 -4.91
CA LEU A 51 1.15 2.28 -4.61
C LEU A 51 1.86 1.43 -3.55
N GLY A 52 1.17 1.05 -2.47
CA GLY A 52 1.70 0.17 -1.43
C GLY A 52 2.06 -1.21 -1.96
N PHE A 53 1.24 -1.79 -2.83
CA PHE A 53 1.52 -3.09 -3.45
C PHE A 53 2.80 -3.07 -4.31
N ILE A 54 2.94 -2.07 -5.18
CA ILE A 54 4.13 -1.92 -6.04
C ILE A 54 5.37 -1.62 -5.20
N LEU A 55 5.27 -0.67 -4.26
CA LEU A 55 6.37 -0.29 -3.38
C LEU A 55 6.79 -1.44 -2.45
N GLY A 56 5.85 -2.28 -2.00
CA GLY A 56 6.12 -3.42 -1.14
C GLY A 56 7.08 -4.41 -1.81
N GLY A 57 6.79 -4.79 -3.07
CA GLY A 57 7.68 -5.67 -3.84
C GLY A 57 9.07 -5.06 -4.03
N LEU A 58 9.14 -3.76 -4.34
CA LEU A 58 10.41 -3.05 -4.47
C LEU A 58 11.17 -3.00 -3.13
N MET A 59 10.48 -2.75 -2.01
CA MET A 59 11.05 -2.72 -0.67
C MET A 59 11.66 -4.08 -0.31
N GLU A 60 10.92 -5.16 -0.54
CA GLU A 60 11.40 -6.51 -0.25
C GLU A 60 12.62 -6.90 -1.07
N GLN A 61 12.63 -6.56 -2.37
CA GLN A 61 13.79 -6.79 -3.23
C GLN A 61 15.02 -6.02 -2.73
N ASN A 62 14.86 -4.76 -2.35
CA ASN A 62 15.96 -3.95 -1.82
C ASN A 62 16.43 -4.44 -0.44
N LEU A 63 15.50 -4.88 0.41
CA LEU A 63 15.83 -5.48 1.72
C LEU A 63 16.62 -6.77 1.54
N ARG A 64 16.16 -7.68 0.67
CA ARG A 64 16.89 -8.93 0.35
C ARG A 64 18.27 -8.63 -0.24
N ARG A 65 18.38 -7.63 -1.12
CA ARG A 65 19.66 -7.18 -1.66
C ARG A 65 20.59 -6.67 -0.55
N ALA A 66 20.10 -5.81 0.35
CA ALA A 66 20.89 -5.28 1.45
C ALA A 66 21.39 -6.39 2.38
N LEU A 67 20.52 -7.34 2.73
CA LEU A 67 20.88 -8.49 3.57
C LEU A 67 21.83 -9.46 2.87
N SER A 68 21.69 -9.65 1.56
CA SER A 68 22.64 -10.46 0.79
C SER A 68 24.04 -9.83 0.76
N ILE A 69 24.14 -8.50 0.76
CA ILE A 69 25.42 -7.79 0.81
C ILE A 69 26.02 -7.83 2.21
N SER A 70 25.20 -7.81 3.26
CA SER A 70 25.64 -7.85 4.66
C SER A 70 25.83 -9.27 5.24
N ASN A 71 25.79 -10.32 4.42
CA ASN A 71 25.81 -11.72 4.87
C ASN A 71 24.71 -12.04 5.91
N GLY A 72 23.55 -11.42 5.79
CA GLY A 72 22.40 -11.62 6.67
C GLY A 72 22.41 -10.77 7.94
N ASP A 73 23.38 -9.87 8.11
CA ASP A 73 23.42 -8.98 9.27
C ASP A 73 22.37 -7.85 9.13
N LEU A 74 21.39 -7.84 10.03
CA LEU A 74 20.34 -6.83 10.13
C LEU A 74 20.87 -5.47 10.62
N GLN A 75 22.07 -5.44 11.21
CA GLN A 75 22.70 -4.20 11.66
C GLN A 75 22.94 -3.22 10.50
N ILE A 76 23.05 -3.70 9.25
CA ILE A 76 23.24 -2.82 8.08
C ILE A 76 22.10 -1.82 7.88
N LEU A 77 20.90 -2.12 8.40
CA LEU A 77 19.73 -1.24 8.33
C LEU A 77 19.82 -0.04 9.29
N TRP A 78 20.77 -0.04 10.23
CA TRP A 78 20.92 1.01 11.25
C TRP A 78 22.38 1.44 11.48
N SER A 79 23.35 0.74 10.89
CA SER A 79 24.78 0.97 11.14
C SER A 79 25.34 2.21 10.46
N SER A 80 24.75 2.64 9.35
CA SER A 80 25.22 3.82 8.62
C SER A 80 24.60 5.10 9.16
N PRO A 81 25.39 6.17 9.41
CA PRO A 81 24.89 7.49 9.78
C PRO A 81 23.84 8.04 8.81
N ILE A 82 23.96 7.68 7.52
CA ILE A 82 23.00 8.08 6.48
C ILE A 82 21.65 7.39 6.72
N THR A 83 21.65 6.09 7.02
CA THR A 83 20.42 5.33 7.29
C THR A 83 19.72 5.85 8.54
N PHE A 84 20.48 6.18 9.59
CA PHE A 84 19.92 6.82 10.78
C PHE A 84 19.27 8.18 10.45
N GLY A 85 19.92 9.01 9.64
CA GLY A 85 19.35 10.28 9.18
C GLY A 85 18.03 10.10 8.40
N VAL A 86 17.97 9.10 7.52
CA VAL A 86 16.74 8.77 6.78
C VAL A 86 15.63 8.29 7.73
N TRP A 87 15.93 7.41 8.68
CA TRP A 87 14.96 6.94 9.68
C TRP A 87 14.39 8.09 10.51
N VAL A 88 15.23 9.01 10.98
CA VAL A 88 14.79 10.20 11.72
C VAL A 88 13.89 11.07 10.85
N LEU A 89 14.26 11.30 9.59
CA LEU A 89 13.44 12.10 8.67
C LEU A 89 12.08 11.44 8.39
N THR A 90 12.05 10.13 8.16
CA THR A 90 10.81 9.37 7.97
C THR A 90 9.92 9.47 9.21
N ALA A 91 10.48 9.30 10.41
CA ALA A 91 9.74 9.43 11.66
C ALA A 91 9.16 10.84 11.83
N LEU A 92 9.92 11.88 11.52
CA LEU A 92 9.45 13.27 11.55
C LEU A 92 8.33 13.53 10.53
N MET A 93 8.48 13.06 9.29
CA MET A 93 7.48 13.22 8.23
C MET A 93 6.16 12.52 8.55
N LEU A 94 6.21 11.35 9.20
CA LEU A 94 5.01 10.65 9.67
C LEU A 94 4.40 11.34 10.90
N ALA A 95 5.23 11.76 11.87
CA ALA A 95 4.77 12.40 13.09
C ALA A 95 4.12 13.77 12.84
N PHE A 96 4.60 14.55 11.87
CA PHE A 96 4.09 15.89 11.57
C PHE A 96 2.57 15.95 11.28
N PRO A 97 2.00 15.18 10.32
CA PRO A 97 0.56 15.16 10.08
C PRO A 97 -0.21 14.59 11.27
N LEU A 98 0.32 13.55 11.93
CA LEU A 98 -0.29 12.94 13.12
C LEU A 98 -0.48 13.99 14.24
N ILE A 99 0.59 14.69 14.64
CA ILE A 99 0.56 15.72 15.68
C ILE A 99 -0.39 16.86 15.29
N ARG A 100 -0.42 17.26 14.01
CA ARG A 100 -1.33 18.30 13.52
C ARG A 100 -2.79 17.89 13.63
N ILE A 101 -3.12 16.64 13.33
CA ILE A 101 -4.48 16.08 13.48
C ILE A 101 -4.89 16.06 14.95
N TYR A 102 -4.02 15.60 15.86
CA TYR A 102 -4.30 15.60 17.30
C TYR A 102 -4.48 17.00 17.88
N ARG A 103 -3.62 17.98 17.51
CA ARG A 103 -3.75 19.38 17.97
C ARG A 103 -5.02 20.05 17.44
N LYS A 104 -5.41 19.82 16.18
CA LYS A 104 -6.65 20.38 15.62
C LYS A 104 -7.89 19.86 16.34
N ARG A 105 -7.92 18.55 16.66
CA ARG A 105 -9.01 17.95 17.44
C ARG A 105 -9.09 18.49 18.89
N ALA A 106 -7.94 18.75 19.51
CA ALA A 106 -7.89 19.32 20.87
C ALA A 106 -8.37 20.79 20.92
N LEU A 107 -8.04 21.60 19.90
CA LEU A 107 -8.49 22.99 19.81
C LEU A 107 -9.99 23.12 19.48
N GLN A 108 -10.52 22.26 18.61
CA GLN A 108 -11.96 22.22 18.31
C GLN A 108 -12.81 21.81 19.51
N ARG A 109 -12.30 20.94 20.39
CA ARG A 109 -12.99 20.56 21.63
C ARG A 109 -13.10 21.71 22.64
N ARG A 110 -12.14 22.64 22.65
CA ARG A 110 -12.20 23.82 23.53
C ARG A 110 -13.23 24.84 23.04
N ALA A 111 -13.30 25.07 21.73
CA ALA A 111 -14.26 26.01 21.14
C ALA A 111 -15.75 25.62 21.30
N VAL A 112 -16.06 24.35 21.55
CA VAL A 112 -17.44 23.87 21.80
C VAL A 112 -17.80 23.90 23.29
N ALA A 113 -16.80 23.96 24.20
CA ALA A 113 -17.05 24.05 25.64
C ALA A 113 -17.31 25.49 26.11
N ASP A 114 -16.99 26.48 25.27
CA ASP A 114 -17.18 27.92 25.54
C ASP A 114 -18.49 28.49 24.94
N VAL A 115 -19.40 27.64 24.41
CA VAL A 115 -20.74 28.00 23.91
C VAL A 115 -21.81 27.33 24.76
#